data_AF-A0A4U0WT16-F1
#
_entry.id   AF-A0A4U0WT16-F1
#
_cell.length_a   1.000
_cell.length_b   1.000
_cell.length_c   1.000
_cell.angle_alpha   90.00
_cell.angle_beta   90.00
_cell.angle_gamma   90.00
#
_symmetry.space_group_name_H-M   'P 1'
#
loop_
_entity.id
_entity.type
_entity.pdbx_description
1 polymer ?
#
loop_
_entity_poly.entity_id
_entity_poly.type
_entity_poly.pdbx_seq_one_letter_code
_entity_poly.pdbx_strand_id
1 'polypeptide(L)'
;MASSEPSEAHFEATASALNNLVIAATSDHKTDPKTTLHTPASHELSHKWLQRIFPYHSLEEMESNLHMGNYVIDRQTGAKSFEPMSIYVRVGMHLLYYGSEQEKALHWKKTQALLKAQSEKMGAEYDAPESKAHIEPFIESFNLRSSLSEMVEPDPSKYATFNEFFAREIREPARPIAEPENDLVTSSPADCRLTAFPTVDMATKYWIKGFGFTIARLLGGSSPDVAKQFEGGSIVIARLAPQDYHRWHAPISGTVESVTDIPGTYYTVNPQAITEPGSLDVFCENKRSVMMLKRTATGRPVAIVAVGAMLVGSIKYVSEVDRVGTKVRRGQCLGAFYYGGSTVIVLYPPGQVVLDEDLVRNSTEEKCETVMKVGWRTGITKA
;
A
#
# COMPACT_ATOMS: atom_id res chain seq x y z
N MET A 1 -39.12 5.00 10.45
CA MET A 1 -38.62 3.72 11.00
C MET A 1 -37.23 4.00 11.55
N ALA A 2 -37.05 3.92 12.86
CA ALA A 2 -35.76 4.17 13.49
C ALA A 2 -34.78 3.09 13.05
N SER A 3 -33.66 3.47 12.44
CA SER A 3 -32.53 2.58 12.18
C SER A 3 -31.99 2.14 13.54
N SER A 4 -32.15 0.87 13.88
CA SER A 4 -31.54 0.29 15.07
C SER A 4 -30.03 0.29 14.89
N GLU A 5 -29.34 1.20 15.58
CA GLU A 5 -27.89 1.13 15.71
C GLU A 5 -27.50 -0.28 16.19
N PRO A 6 -26.46 -0.90 15.62
CA PRO A 6 -25.94 -2.16 16.14
C PRO A 6 -25.56 -1.98 17.61
N SER A 7 -26.02 -2.88 18.48
CA SER A 7 -25.76 -2.78 19.91
C SER A 7 -24.26 -2.89 20.22
N GLU A 8 -23.82 -2.31 21.34
CA GLU A 8 -22.43 -2.45 21.83
C GLU A 8 -21.99 -3.93 21.92
N ALA A 9 -22.93 -4.83 22.20
CA ALA A 9 -22.70 -6.27 22.18
C ALA A 9 -22.41 -6.84 20.78
N HIS A 10 -23.05 -6.33 19.74
CA HIS A 10 -22.75 -6.69 18.35
C HIS A 10 -21.35 -6.20 17.94
N PHE A 11 -20.97 -5.00 18.39
CA PHE A 11 -19.61 -4.46 18.19
C PHE A 11 -18.54 -5.29 18.89
N GLU A 12 -18.73 -5.63 20.17
CA GLU A 12 -17.78 -6.47 20.91
C GLU A 12 -17.68 -7.88 20.32
N ALA A 13 -18.78 -8.43 19.81
CA ALA A 13 -18.77 -9.69 19.09
C ALA A 13 -17.98 -9.61 17.77
N THR A 14 -18.14 -8.54 16.98
CA THR A 14 -17.43 -8.36 15.70
C THR A 14 -15.96 -8.03 15.92
N ALA A 15 -15.62 -7.16 16.88
CA ALA A 15 -14.25 -6.86 17.26
C ALA A 15 -13.55 -8.07 17.87
N SER A 16 -14.25 -8.86 18.69
CA SER A 16 -13.77 -10.14 19.21
C SER A 16 -13.63 -11.18 18.11
N ALA A 17 -14.56 -11.25 17.15
CA ALA A 17 -14.45 -12.16 16.00
C ALA A 17 -13.29 -11.79 15.08
N LEU A 18 -13.06 -10.50 14.81
CA LEU A 18 -11.89 -10.01 14.09
C LEU A 18 -10.62 -10.28 14.88
N ASN A 19 -10.60 -9.96 16.17
CA ASN A 19 -9.45 -10.23 17.03
C ASN A 19 -9.19 -11.73 17.10
N ASN A 20 -10.21 -12.59 17.14
CA ASN A 20 -10.09 -14.04 17.11
C ASN A 20 -9.75 -14.57 15.72
N LEU A 21 -10.10 -13.90 14.63
CA LEU A 21 -9.66 -14.24 13.27
C LEU A 21 -8.20 -13.86 13.06
N VAL A 22 -7.80 -12.66 13.49
CA VAL A 22 -6.41 -12.22 13.45
C VAL A 22 -5.58 -13.04 14.42
N ILE A 23 -6.03 -13.26 15.65
CA ILE A 23 -5.41 -14.16 16.63
C ILE A 23 -5.40 -15.58 16.07
N ALA A 24 -6.49 -16.21 15.66
CA ALA A 24 -6.44 -17.58 15.11
C ALA A 24 -5.55 -17.69 13.87
N ALA A 25 -5.43 -16.63 13.05
CA ALA A 25 -4.53 -16.58 11.92
C ALA A 25 -3.06 -16.24 12.28
N THR A 26 -2.79 -15.77 13.50
CA THR A 26 -1.45 -15.41 14.00
C THR A 26 -0.96 -16.26 15.17
N SER A 27 -1.84 -16.95 15.89
CA SER A 27 -1.59 -17.57 17.20
C SER A 27 -1.43 -19.08 17.15
N ASP A 28 -1.70 -19.72 16.02
CA ASP A 28 -1.33 -21.12 15.87
C ASP A 28 0.12 -21.24 15.40
N HIS A 29 1.04 -20.80 16.27
CA HIS A 29 2.49 -20.98 16.12
C HIS A 29 2.92 -22.47 16.21
N LYS A 30 1.97 -23.41 16.20
CA LYS A 30 2.18 -24.86 16.28
C LYS A 30 1.62 -25.64 15.09
N THR A 31 0.78 -25.07 14.22
CA THR A 31 0.38 -25.72 12.97
C THR A 31 1.30 -25.34 11.82
N ASP A 32 1.48 -26.29 10.89
CA ASP A 32 2.35 -26.15 9.72
C ASP A 32 2.02 -24.84 8.96
N PRO A 33 3.00 -23.93 8.77
CA PRO A 33 2.79 -22.65 8.11
C PRO A 33 2.17 -22.75 6.71
N LYS A 34 2.18 -23.94 6.08
CA LYS A 34 1.53 -24.24 4.80
C LYS A 34 0.01 -24.02 4.76
N THR A 35 -0.65 -23.79 5.91
CA THR A 35 -2.11 -23.57 6.01
C THR A 35 -2.54 -22.20 6.58
N THR A 36 -1.68 -21.16 6.51
CA THR A 36 -1.82 -19.92 7.32
C THR A 36 -2.19 -18.64 6.53
N LEU A 37 -2.24 -17.47 7.21
CA LEU A 37 -2.69 -16.13 6.77
C LEU A 37 -2.16 -15.64 5.41
N HIS A 38 -1.00 -16.16 4.98
CA HIS A 38 -0.33 -15.73 3.75
C HIS A 38 -0.60 -16.64 2.56
N THR A 39 -1.20 -17.83 2.77
CA THR A 39 -1.52 -18.75 1.70
C THR A 39 -2.60 -18.13 0.80
N PRO A 40 -2.32 -17.92 -0.51
CA PRO A 40 -3.32 -17.41 -1.44
C PRO A 40 -4.56 -18.31 -1.45
N ALA A 41 -5.76 -17.74 -1.59
CA ALA A 41 -7.01 -18.52 -1.68
C ALA A 41 -6.99 -19.58 -2.79
N SER A 42 -6.17 -19.34 -3.83
CA SER A 42 -5.95 -20.21 -4.97
C SER A 42 -4.92 -21.33 -4.71
N HIS A 43 -4.21 -21.39 -3.59
CA HIS A 43 -3.20 -22.45 -3.38
C HIS A 43 -3.86 -23.87 -3.31
N GLU A 44 -3.22 -24.92 -3.82
CA GLU A 44 -3.80 -26.29 -3.83
C GLU A 44 -4.12 -26.82 -2.41
N LEU A 45 -3.44 -26.29 -1.40
CA LEU A 45 -3.62 -26.65 0.01
C LEU A 45 -4.65 -25.77 0.74
N SER A 46 -5.15 -24.67 0.15
CA SER A 46 -6.18 -23.84 0.78
C SER A 46 -7.57 -24.45 0.59
N HIS A 47 -8.14 -24.91 1.70
CA HIS A 47 -9.56 -25.25 1.89
C HIS A 47 -10.18 -26.17 0.81
N LYS A 48 -9.80 -27.45 0.84
CA LYS A 48 -10.45 -28.54 0.07
C LYS A 48 -11.98 -28.58 0.17
N TRP A 49 -12.58 -28.03 1.23
CA TRP A 49 -14.03 -27.98 1.43
C TRP A 49 -14.71 -26.90 0.58
N LEU A 50 -14.07 -25.74 0.36
CA LEU A 50 -14.56 -24.66 -0.49
C LEU A 50 -14.49 -25.05 -1.97
N GLN A 51 -13.41 -25.72 -2.38
CA GLN A 51 -13.23 -26.25 -3.75
C GLN A 51 -14.30 -27.30 -4.13
N ARG A 52 -14.90 -27.98 -3.15
CA ARG A 52 -16.00 -28.94 -3.38
C ARG A 52 -17.33 -28.26 -3.70
N ILE A 53 -17.48 -26.98 -3.35
CA ILE A 53 -18.72 -26.21 -3.50
C ILE A 53 -18.60 -25.22 -4.68
N PHE A 54 -17.40 -24.68 -4.92
CA PHE A 54 -17.13 -23.73 -6.00
C PHE A 54 -15.85 -24.12 -6.77
N PRO A 55 -15.91 -24.41 -8.07
CA PRO A 55 -14.73 -24.72 -8.88
C PRO A 55 -13.77 -23.52 -8.97
N TYR A 56 -12.48 -23.80 -9.15
CA TYR A 56 -11.37 -22.84 -9.03
C TYR A 56 -11.55 -21.53 -9.84
N HIS A 57 -12.02 -21.62 -11.08
CA HIS A 57 -12.27 -20.45 -11.93
C HIS A 57 -13.44 -19.58 -11.48
N SER A 58 -14.38 -20.13 -10.69
CA SER A 58 -15.55 -19.40 -10.21
C SER A 58 -15.31 -18.65 -8.89
N LEU A 59 -14.27 -19.02 -8.14
CA LEU A 59 -13.96 -18.39 -6.86
C LEU A 59 -13.39 -16.98 -7.04
N GLU A 60 -12.46 -16.78 -7.97
CA GLU A 60 -11.88 -15.45 -8.26
C GLU A 60 -12.93 -14.50 -8.85
N GLU A 61 -13.79 -15.00 -9.74
CA GLU A 61 -14.90 -14.24 -10.31
C GLU A 61 -15.96 -13.89 -9.25
N MET A 62 -16.32 -14.84 -8.37
CA MET A 62 -17.20 -14.59 -7.24
C MET A 62 -16.58 -13.60 -6.24
N GLU A 63 -15.31 -13.75 -5.87
CA GLU A 63 -14.61 -12.84 -4.98
C GLU A 63 -14.55 -11.42 -5.58
N SER A 64 -14.23 -11.29 -6.86
CA SER A 64 -14.26 -10.01 -7.56
C SER A 64 -15.68 -9.40 -7.56
N ASN A 65 -16.71 -10.19 -7.85
CA ASN A 65 -18.10 -9.74 -7.86
C ASN A 65 -18.60 -9.35 -6.46
N LEU A 66 -18.01 -9.93 -5.41
CA LEU A 66 -18.28 -9.60 -4.01
C LEU A 66 -17.31 -8.56 -3.45
N HIS A 67 -16.49 -7.89 -4.28
CA HIS A 67 -15.50 -6.89 -3.87
C HIS A 67 -14.44 -7.42 -2.88
N MET A 68 -14.19 -8.72 -2.89
CA MET A 68 -13.23 -9.42 -2.03
C MET A 68 -11.89 -9.65 -2.73
N GLY A 69 -11.56 -8.96 -3.81
CA GLY A 69 -10.23 -9.01 -4.41
C GLY A 69 -10.05 -8.17 -5.65
N ASN A 70 -8.80 -8.08 -6.10
CA ASN A 70 -8.38 -7.13 -7.12
C ASN A 70 -7.65 -7.83 -8.25
N TYR A 71 -8.01 -7.50 -9.48
CA TYR A 71 -7.16 -7.78 -10.62
C TYR A 71 -6.02 -6.77 -10.66
N VAL A 72 -4.89 -7.21 -11.18
CA VAL A 72 -3.73 -6.38 -11.50
C VAL A 72 -3.27 -6.68 -12.92
N ILE A 73 -2.78 -5.67 -13.63
CA ILE A 73 -2.21 -5.80 -14.97
C ILE A 73 -0.69 -5.76 -14.85
N ASP A 74 -0.01 -6.79 -15.33
CA ASP A 74 1.43 -6.75 -15.51
C ASP A 74 1.78 -5.81 -16.66
N ARG A 75 2.57 -4.75 -16.40
CA ARG A 75 2.83 -3.73 -17.41
C ARG A 75 3.61 -4.24 -18.61
N GLN A 76 4.55 -5.17 -18.41
CA GLN A 76 5.45 -5.61 -19.47
C GLN A 76 4.74 -6.55 -20.44
N THR A 77 3.88 -7.43 -19.90
CA THR A 77 3.19 -8.47 -20.67
C THR A 77 1.77 -8.07 -21.06
N GLY A 78 1.16 -7.11 -20.35
CA GLY A 78 -0.25 -6.78 -20.47
C GLY A 78 -1.19 -7.83 -19.84
N ALA A 79 -0.63 -8.88 -19.22
CA ALA A 79 -1.43 -9.96 -18.64
C ALA A 79 -2.20 -9.47 -17.40
N LYS A 80 -3.49 -9.77 -17.35
CA LYS A 80 -4.35 -9.50 -16.20
C LYS A 80 -4.37 -10.73 -15.31
N SER A 81 -4.02 -10.57 -14.04
CA SER A 81 -4.00 -11.65 -13.04
C SER A 81 -4.70 -11.20 -11.76
N PHE A 82 -5.26 -12.14 -11.02
CA PHE A 82 -5.85 -11.85 -9.72
C PHE A 82 -4.76 -11.76 -8.65
N GLU A 83 -4.80 -10.71 -7.81
CA GLU A 83 -3.80 -10.51 -6.75
C GLU A 83 -3.95 -11.62 -5.69
N PRO A 84 -2.88 -12.38 -5.39
CA PRO A 84 -2.95 -13.44 -4.39
C PRO A 84 -3.11 -12.87 -2.98
N MET A 85 -4.14 -13.32 -2.26
CA MET A 85 -4.41 -12.97 -0.87
C MET A 85 -5.21 -14.11 -0.21
N SER A 86 -5.05 -14.27 1.11
CA SER A 86 -5.81 -15.25 1.87
C SER A 86 -7.30 -14.87 1.95
N ILE A 87 -8.18 -15.87 1.79
CA ILE A 87 -9.63 -15.69 1.89
C ILE A 87 -10.07 -15.15 3.26
N TYR A 88 -9.34 -15.49 4.32
CA TYR A 88 -9.64 -14.98 5.67
C TYR A 88 -9.38 -13.48 5.78
N VAL A 89 -8.30 -13.01 5.16
CA VAL A 89 -8.00 -11.57 5.08
C VAL A 89 -9.09 -10.88 4.27
N ARG A 90 -9.45 -11.42 3.10
CA ARG A 90 -10.51 -10.88 2.24
C ARG A 90 -11.85 -10.77 2.98
N VAL A 91 -12.29 -11.85 3.63
CA VAL A 91 -13.56 -11.88 4.40
C VAL A 91 -13.52 -10.93 5.59
N GLY A 92 -12.43 -10.94 6.38
CA GLY A 92 -12.29 -10.03 7.51
C GLY A 92 -12.30 -8.57 7.10
N MET A 93 -11.64 -8.25 5.98
CA MET A 93 -11.67 -6.92 5.38
C MET A 93 -13.05 -6.51 4.89
N HIS A 94 -13.77 -7.42 4.24
CA HIS A 94 -15.12 -7.17 3.78
C HIS A 94 -16.09 -6.88 4.93
N LEU A 95 -15.98 -7.62 6.03
CA LEU A 95 -16.80 -7.36 7.22
C LEU A 95 -16.51 -6.02 7.91
N LEU A 96 -15.34 -5.43 7.71
CA LEU A 96 -14.93 -4.17 8.33
C LEU A 96 -15.14 -2.94 7.46
N TYR A 97 -14.91 -3.07 6.16
CA TYR A 97 -14.81 -1.92 5.26
C TYR A 97 -15.92 -1.86 4.21
N TYR A 98 -16.75 -2.88 4.07
CA TYR A 98 -17.86 -2.89 3.11
C TYR A 98 -19.19 -2.65 3.81
N GLY A 99 -19.87 -1.56 3.45
CA GLY A 99 -21.15 -1.16 4.02
C GLY A 99 -21.10 0.05 4.98
N SER A 100 -22.20 0.82 4.99
CA SER A 100 -22.28 2.12 5.66
C SER A 100 -22.31 2.07 7.20
N GLU A 101 -22.76 0.98 7.80
CA GLU A 101 -22.80 0.83 9.27
C GLU A 101 -21.44 0.42 9.85
N GLN A 102 -20.70 -0.40 9.10
CA GLN A 102 -19.34 -0.80 9.40
C GLN A 102 -18.41 0.42 9.40
N GLU A 103 -18.57 1.29 8.40
CA GLU A 103 -17.79 2.52 8.29
C GLU A 103 -18.02 3.49 9.46
N LYS A 104 -19.26 3.64 9.92
CA LYS A 104 -19.56 4.43 11.13
C LYS A 104 -18.83 3.89 12.36
N ALA A 105 -18.72 2.57 12.48
CA ALA A 105 -17.99 1.93 13.58
C ALA A 105 -16.47 2.16 13.48
N LEU A 106 -15.90 2.31 12.27
CA LEU A 106 -14.48 2.63 12.09
C LEU A 106 -14.12 4.03 12.61
N HIS A 107 -15.05 4.98 12.56
CA HIS A 107 -14.87 6.34 13.12
C HIS A 107 -14.93 6.39 14.65
N TRP A 108 -15.29 5.30 15.33
CA TRP A 108 -15.35 5.28 16.79
C TRP A 108 -13.94 5.25 17.41
N LYS A 109 -13.73 6.10 18.43
CA LYS A 109 -12.44 6.17 19.15
C LYS A 109 -11.97 4.82 19.71
N LYS A 110 -12.91 3.96 20.16
CA LYS A 110 -12.59 2.60 20.67
C LYS A 110 -12.03 1.72 19.55
N THR A 111 -12.61 1.78 18.35
CA THR A 111 -12.14 1.05 17.16
C THR A 111 -10.76 1.52 16.72
N GLN A 112 -10.57 2.84 16.62
CA GLN A 112 -9.26 3.42 16.26
C GLN A 112 -8.18 3.05 17.27
N ALA A 113 -8.50 3.08 18.56
CA ALA A 113 -7.59 2.67 19.63
C ALA A 113 -7.24 1.18 19.54
N LEU A 114 -8.21 0.31 19.24
CA LEU A 114 -7.98 -1.12 19.03
C LEU A 114 -7.05 -1.39 17.84
N LEU A 115 -7.34 -0.79 16.68
CA LEU A 115 -6.51 -0.93 15.47
C LEU A 115 -5.09 -0.43 15.69
N LYS A 116 -4.93 0.68 16.42
CA LYS A 116 -3.62 1.21 16.83
C LYS A 116 -2.88 0.23 17.73
N ALA A 117 -3.52 -0.24 18.80
CA ALA A 117 -2.90 -1.18 19.75
C ALA A 117 -2.49 -2.50 19.06
N GLN A 118 -3.31 -3.00 18.14
CA GLN A 118 -3.01 -4.20 17.37
C GLN A 118 -1.83 -3.99 16.41
N SER A 119 -1.76 -2.84 15.74
CA SER A 119 -0.64 -2.50 14.85
C SER A 119 0.68 -2.32 15.63
N GLU A 120 0.63 -1.67 16.80
CA GLU A 120 1.79 -1.52 17.70
C GLU A 120 2.26 -2.86 18.26
N LYS A 121 1.33 -3.72 18.70
CA LYS A 121 1.64 -5.06 19.19
C LYS A 121 2.30 -5.92 18.10
N MET A 122 1.73 -5.94 16.90
CA MET A 122 2.27 -6.74 15.79
C MET A 122 3.63 -6.22 15.34
N GLY A 123 3.84 -4.90 15.31
CA GLY A 123 5.14 -4.31 15.06
C GLY A 123 6.20 -4.82 16.05
N ALA A 124 5.89 -4.82 17.34
CA ALA A 124 6.79 -5.32 18.38
C ALA A 124 7.06 -6.83 18.26
N GLU A 125 6.05 -7.64 17.91
CA GLU A 125 6.23 -9.07 17.68
C GLU A 125 7.14 -9.35 16.48
N TYR A 126 6.99 -8.61 15.38
CA TYR A 126 7.85 -8.77 14.19
C TYR A 126 9.25 -8.15 14.34
N ASP A 127 9.46 -7.30 15.35
CA ASP A 127 10.79 -6.84 15.79
C ASP A 127 11.46 -7.83 16.77
N ALA A 128 10.74 -8.83 17.29
CA ALA A 128 11.31 -9.83 18.19
C ALA A 128 12.10 -10.91 17.41
N PRO A 129 13.22 -11.44 17.95
CA PRO A 129 14.02 -12.47 17.27
C PRO A 129 13.24 -13.74 16.88
N GLU A 130 12.23 -14.10 17.66
CA GLU A 130 11.36 -15.26 17.42
C GLU A 130 10.62 -15.15 16.08
N SER A 131 10.33 -13.92 15.62
CA SER A 131 9.66 -13.67 14.35
C SER A 131 10.43 -14.19 13.13
N LYS A 132 11.75 -14.43 13.26
CA LYS A 132 12.57 -15.04 12.21
C LYS A 132 11.97 -16.33 11.66
N ALA A 133 11.25 -17.09 12.50
CA ALA A 133 10.54 -18.30 12.08
C ALA A 133 9.48 -18.06 10.99
N HIS A 134 9.04 -16.82 10.78
CA HIS A 134 8.01 -16.45 9.80
C HIS A 134 8.61 -16.16 8.41
N ILE A 135 9.93 -16.03 8.28
CA ILE A 135 10.58 -15.65 7.01
C ILE A 135 10.40 -16.72 5.93
N GLU A 136 10.74 -17.97 6.23
CA GLU A 136 10.65 -19.07 5.26
C GLU A 136 9.20 -19.35 4.83
N PRO A 137 8.22 -19.45 5.74
CA PRO A 137 6.81 -19.54 5.36
C PRO A 137 6.35 -18.41 4.43
N PHE A 138 6.81 -17.19 4.68
CA PHE A 138 6.44 -16.04 3.87
C PHE A 138 7.04 -16.12 2.46
N ILE A 139 8.29 -16.55 2.35
CA ILE A 139 8.97 -16.79 1.05
C ILE A 139 8.21 -17.84 0.24
N GLU A 140 7.80 -18.95 0.88
CA GLU A 140 7.04 -20.01 0.23
C GLU A 140 5.64 -19.52 -0.20
N SER A 141 4.90 -18.86 0.71
CA SER A 141 3.53 -18.39 0.46
C SER A 141 3.43 -17.45 -0.75
N PHE A 142 4.43 -16.58 -0.92
CA PHE A 142 4.47 -15.57 -1.97
C PHE A 142 5.44 -15.91 -3.12
N ASN A 143 5.99 -17.13 -3.15
CA ASN A 143 6.93 -17.59 -4.17
C ASN A 143 8.13 -16.65 -4.39
N LEU A 144 8.71 -16.12 -3.31
CA LEU A 144 9.76 -15.10 -3.37
C LEU A 144 11.18 -15.68 -3.58
N ARG A 145 11.34 -17.01 -3.60
CA ARG A 145 12.67 -17.65 -3.60
C ARG A 145 13.56 -17.17 -4.75
N SER A 146 13.00 -16.98 -5.94
CA SER A 146 13.74 -16.51 -7.12
C SER A 146 14.16 -15.04 -7.00
N SER A 147 13.33 -14.19 -6.38
CA SER A 147 13.59 -12.77 -6.23
C SER A 147 14.58 -12.43 -5.12
N LEU A 148 14.87 -13.35 -4.19
CA LEU A 148 15.90 -13.16 -3.16
C LEU A 148 17.27 -12.84 -3.75
N SER A 149 17.57 -13.39 -4.93
CA SER A 149 18.81 -13.10 -5.64
C SER A 149 18.96 -11.61 -5.98
N GLU A 150 17.88 -10.83 -6.09
CA GLU A 150 17.92 -9.38 -6.35
C GLU A 150 18.33 -8.57 -5.11
N MET A 151 18.22 -9.14 -3.91
CA MET A 151 18.45 -8.46 -2.64
C MET A 151 19.94 -8.29 -2.34
N VAL A 152 20.27 -7.30 -1.49
CA VAL A 152 21.65 -7.08 -1.00
C VAL A 152 22.10 -8.27 -0.15
N GLU A 153 21.23 -8.74 0.73
CA GLU A 153 21.41 -9.99 1.47
C GLU A 153 20.44 -11.06 0.93
N PRO A 154 20.90 -11.97 0.05
CA PRO A 154 20.04 -12.99 -0.56
C PRO A 154 19.75 -14.18 0.36
N ASP A 155 20.52 -14.38 1.44
CA ASP A 155 20.34 -15.48 2.37
C ASP A 155 19.33 -15.11 3.48
N PRO A 156 18.10 -15.67 3.46
CA PRO A 156 17.07 -15.34 4.44
C PRO A 156 17.45 -15.72 5.88
N SER A 157 18.41 -16.63 6.06
CA SER A 157 18.86 -17.06 7.38
C SER A 157 19.72 -16.02 8.10
N LYS A 158 20.15 -14.95 7.43
CA LYS A 158 20.98 -13.91 8.03
C LYS A 158 20.21 -12.74 8.63
N TYR A 159 18.93 -12.60 8.30
CA TYR A 159 18.06 -11.63 8.97
C TYR A 159 17.83 -12.07 10.42
N ALA A 160 17.90 -11.13 11.36
CA ALA A 160 17.67 -11.39 12.77
C ALA A 160 16.18 -11.44 13.12
N THR A 161 15.36 -10.68 12.40
CA THR A 161 13.92 -10.56 12.62
C THR A 161 13.16 -10.58 11.30
N PHE A 162 11.86 -10.85 11.36
CA PHE A 162 11.00 -10.77 10.18
C PHE A 162 10.91 -9.34 9.63
N ASN A 163 10.86 -8.33 10.51
CA ASN A 163 10.82 -6.94 10.08
C ASN A 163 12.07 -6.51 9.31
N GLU A 164 13.25 -7.03 9.68
CA GLU A 164 14.48 -6.82 8.93
C GLU A 164 14.39 -7.43 7.52
N PHE A 165 13.84 -8.64 7.39
CA PHE A 165 13.58 -9.29 6.11
C PHE A 165 12.50 -8.59 5.28
N PHE A 166 11.44 -8.10 5.93
CA PHE A 166 10.35 -7.38 5.25
C PHE A 166 10.86 -6.07 4.65
N ALA A 167 11.68 -5.34 5.41
CA ALA A 167 12.38 -4.13 5.00
C ALA A 167 13.75 -4.41 4.34
N ARG A 168 13.97 -5.61 3.78
CA ARG A 168 15.22 -6.00 3.10
C ARG A 168 15.65 -5.00 2.04
N GLU A 169 16.96 -4.93 1.79
CA GLU A 169 17.55 -4.05 0.77
C GLU A 169 17.65 -4.72 -0.58
N ILE A 170 17.48 -3.95 -1.64
CA ILE A 170 17.62 -4.42 -3.01
C ILE A 170 18.87 -3.86 -3.67
N ARG A 171 19.55 -4.66 -4.49
CA ARG A 171 20.75 -4.23 -5.22
C ARG A 171 20.37 -3.22 -6.28
N GLU A 172 21.11 -2.12 -6.40
CA GLU A 172 20.82 -1.07 -7.41
C GLU A 172 20.66 -1.62 -8.84
N PRO A 173 21.50 -2.56 -9.34
CA PRO A 173 21.33 -3.11 -10.68
C PRO A 173 20.03 -3.92 -10.90
N ALA A 174 19.37 -4.38 -9.83
CA ALA A 174 18.10 -5.09 -9.94
C ALA A 174 16.90 -4.16 -10.22
N ARG A 175 17.07 -2.84 -10.03
CA ARG A 175 16.05 -1.82 -10.31
C ARG A 175 16.61 -0.74 -11.24
N PRO A 176 16.88 -1.08 -12.52
CA PRO A 176 17.40 -0.10 -13.47
C PRO A 176 16.41 1.05 -13.68
N ILE A 177 16.94 2.27 -13.74
CA ILE A 177 16.15 3.48 -13.96
C ILE A 177 15.87 3.62 -15.46
N ALA A 178 14.60 3.79 -15.83
CA ALA A 178 14.21 4.03 -17.21
C ALA A 178 14.71 5.41 -17.69
N GLU A 179 15.35 5.44 -18.86
CA GLU A 179 15.95 6.65 -19.45
C GLU A 179 16.83 7.40 -18.43
N PRO A 180 17.91 6.79 -17.90
CA PRO A 180 18.64 7.32 -16.73
C PRO A 180 19.20 8.73 -16.96
N GLU A 181 19.61 9.03 -18.19
CA GLU A 181 20.16 10.34 -18.60
C GLU A 181 19.08 11.43 -18.82
N ASN A 182 17.79 11.09 -18.70
CA ASN A 182 16.68 12.01 -18.92
C ASN A 182 16.00 12.42 -17.60
N ASP A 183 16.45 13.52 -17.01
CA ASP A 183 15.90 14.05 -15.74
C ASP A 183 14.43 14.55 -15.84
N LEU A 184 13.88 14.66 -17.04
CA LEU A 184 12.47 14.98 -17.26
C LEU A 184 11.56 13.77 -16.98
N VAL A 185 12.08 12.55 -17.02
CA VAL A 185 11.31 11.33 -16.76
C VAL A 185 11.02 11.17 -15.28
N THR A 186 9.81 10.75 -14.95
CA THR A 186 9.42 10.35 -13.59
C THR A 186 9.42 8.83 -13.49
N SER A 187 9.77 8.28 -12.33
CA SER A 187 9.84 6.84 -12.10
C SER A 187 8.83 6.38 -11.05
N SER A 188 8.49 5.09 -11.06
CA SER A 188 7.73 4.45 -9.98
C SER A 188 8.53 4.57 -8.69
N PRO A 189 7.89 5.00 -7.58
CA PRO A 189 8.57 5.12 -6.30
C PRO A 189 8.76 3.77 -5.59
N ALA A 190 8.08 2.71 -6.02
CA ALA A 190 8.09 1.42 -5.33
C ALA A 190 7.92 0.25 -6.32
N ASP A 191 8.21 -0.95 -5.82
CA ASP A 191 7.62 -2.17 -6.36
C ASP A 191 6.20 -2.26 -5.83
N CYS A 192 5.21 -2.22 -6.71
CA CYS A 192 3.85 -1.91 -6.29
C CYS A 192 2.78 -2.33 -7.30
N ARG A 193 1.55 -2.15 -6.84
CA ARG A 193 0.32 -2.04 -7.61
C ARG A 193 0.00 -0.56 -7.75
N LEU A 194 0.18 -0.03 -8.96
CA LEU A 194 0.16 1.40 -9.24
C LEU A 194 -1.12 1.81 -9.95
N THR A 195 -1.75 2.89 -9.49
CA THR A 195 -2.71 3.68 -10.28
C THR A 195 -2.17 5.08 -10.53
N ALA A 196 -2.53 5.66 -11.68
CA ALA A 196 -2.03 6.93 -12.15
C ALA A 196 -3.15 7.76 -12.78
N PHE A 197 -3.34 8.98 -12.30
CA PHE A 197 -4.40 9.86 -12.76
C PHE A 197 -3.84 11.22 -13.19
N PRO A 198 -4.18 11.71 -14.40
CA PRO A 198 -3.72 13.02 -14.86
C PRO A 198 -4.14 14.18 -13.97
N THR A 199 -5.27 14.03 -13.27
CA THR A 199 -5.76 14.99 -12.27
C THR A 199 -6.24 14.29 -10.99
N VAL A 200 -6.18 15.01 -9.87
CA VAL A 200 -6.77 14.58 -8.59
C VAL A 200 -8.27 14.31 -8.72
N ASP A 201 -9.00 15.10 -9.52
CA ASP A 201 -10.43 14.90 -9.76
C ASP A 201 -10.73 13.57 -10.46
N MET A 202 -9.82 13.12 -11.33
CA MET A 202 -9.93 11.78 -11.92
C MET A 202 -9.66 10.71 -10.86
N ALA A 203 -8.70 10.91 -9.96
CA ALA A 203 -8.46 9.97 -8.87
C ALA A 203 -9.68 9.82 -7.94
N THR A 204 -10.35 10.90 -7.56
CA THR A 204 -11.60 10.84 -6.75
C THR A 204 -12.78 10.27 -7.56
N LYS A 205 -12.81 10.49 -8.87
CA LYS A 205 -13.82 9.91 -9.76
C LYS A 205 -13.65 8.41 -9.98
N TYR A 206 -12.44 7.85 -9.99
CA TYR A 206 -12.23 6.44 -10.36
C TYR A 206 -11.76 5.55 -9.21
N TRP A 207 -11.05 6.11 -8.22
CA TRP A 207 -10.32 5.31 -7.24
C TRP A 207 -10.63 5.72 -5.80
N ILE A 208 -10.40 6.98 -5.43
CA ILE A 208 -10.55 7.48 -4.06
C ILE A 208 -12.02 7.82 -3.81
N LYS A 209 -12.76 6.89 -3.20
CA LYS A 209 -14.22 7.02 -2.99
C LYS A 209 -14.64 7.44 -1.60
N GLY A 210 -13.70 7.46 -0.66
CA GLY A 210 -13.87 8.06 0.65
C GLY A 210 -14.22 9.54 0.59
N PHE A 211 -15.14 9.97 1.46
CA PHE A 211 -15.61 11.34 1.51
C PHE A 211 -14.57 12.28 2.12
N GLY A 212 -14.52 13.49 1.56
CA GLY A 212 -13.72 14.58 2.10
C GLY A 212 -12.24 14.49 1.76
N PHE A 213 -11.80 13.61 0.85
CA PHE A 213 -10.45 13.66 0.30
C PHE A 213 -10.17 15.05 -0.27
N THR A 214 -9.12 15.70 0.20
CA THR A 214 -8.58 16.92 -0.39
C THR A 214 -7.06 16.90 -0.30
N ILE A 215 -6.39 17.59 -1.21
CA ILE A 215 -4.92 17.71 -1.15
C ILE A 215 -4.47 18.41 0.13
N ALA A 216 -5.22 19.42 0.59
CA ALA A 216 -4.93 20.08 1.86
C ALA A 216 -4.95 19.10 3.04
N ARG A 217 -5.96 18.21 3.12
CA ARG A 217 -6.01 17.17 4.15
C ARG A 217 -4.89 16.16 3.97
N LEU A 218 -4.64 15.66 2.75
CA LEU A 218 -3.58 14.69 2.48
C LEU A 218 -2.20 15.25 2.90
N LEU A 219 -1.95 16.53 2.68
CA LEU A 219 -0.69 17.20 3.07
C LEU A 219 -0.71 17.72 4.53
N GLY A 220 -1.66 17.26 5.36
CA GLY A 220 -1.68 17.50 6.81
C GLY A 220 -2.10 18.91 7.23
N GLY A 221 -2.86 19.62 6.39
CA GLY A 221 -3.19 21.02 6.64
C GLY A 221 -2.00 21.95 6.46
N SER A 222 -1.02 21.56 5.64
CA SER A 222 0.01 22.48 5.10
C SER A 222 -0.62 23.80 4.67
N SER A 223 0.16 24.91 4.68
CA SER A 223 -0.39 26.23 4.35
C SER A 223 -1.26 26.14 3.08
N PRO A 224 -2.43 26.81 3.04
CA PRO A 224 -3.33 26.72 1.88
C PRO A 224 -2.61 26.94 0.54
N ASP A 225 -1.51 27.70 0.56
CA ASP A 225 -0.68 27.99 -0.61
C ASP A 225 0.16 26.79 -1.09
N VAL A 226 0.56 25.86 -0.23
CA VAL A 226 1.24 24.61 -0.65
C VAL A 226 0.24 23.67 -1.31
N ALA A 227 -0.93 23.45 -0.69
CA ALA A 227 -1.94 22.56 -1.24
C ALA A 227 -2.45 23.02 -2.62
N LYS A 228 -2.67 24.34 -2.78
CA LYS A 228 -3.07 24.97 -4.05
C LYS A 228 -2.12 24.69 -5.21
N GLN A 229 -0.82 24.48 -4.94
CA GLN A 229 0.16 24.20 -6.00
C GLN A 229 -0.07 22.85 -6.68
N PHE A 230 -0.84 21.95 -6.04
CA PHE A 230 -1.14 20.61 -6.55
C PHE A 230 -2.63 20.45 -6.93
N GLU A 231 -3.47 21.46 -6.74
CA GLU A 231 -4.88 21.41 -7.15
C GLU A 231 -5.00 21.28 -8.67
N GLY A 232 -5.70 20.24 -9.17
CA GLY A 232 -5.73 19.89 -10.59
C GLY A 232 -4.44 19.21 -11.10
N GLY A 233 -3.52 18.88 -10.19
CA GLY A 233 -2.27 18.20 -10.46
C GLY A 233 -2.42 16.71 -10.69
N SER A 234 -1.38 16.07 -11.23
CA SER A 234 -1.36 14.62 -11.44
C SER A 234 -1.01 13.88 -10.16
N ILE A 235 -1.58 12.68 -9.99
CA ILE A 235 -1.40 11.84 -8.81
C ILE A 235 -1.07 10.42 -9.22
N VAL A 236 -0.04 9.86 -8.59
CA VAL A 236 0.37 8.46 -8.71
C VAL A 236 0.21 7.82 -7.33
N ILE A 237 -0.48 6.69 -7.26
CA ILE A 237 -0.75 5.95 -6.01
C ILE A 237 -0.12 4.57 -6.17
N ALA A 238 0.96 4.33 -5.44
CA ALA A 238 1.74 3.09 -5.48
C ALA A 238 1.48 2.29 -4.20
N ARG A 239 0.57 1.31 -4.25
CA ARG A 239 0.29 0.41 -3.13
C ARG A 239 1.25 -0.75 -3.13
N LEU A 240 1.94 -0.98 -2.01
CA LEU A 240 2.84 -2.10 -1.83
C LEU A 240 2.06 -3.22 -1.15
N ALA A 241 1.87 -4.33 -1.87
CA ALA A 241 1.25 -5.51 -1.28
C ALA A 241 2.29 -6.32 -0.49
N PRO A 242 1.89 -7.23 0.42
CA PRO A 242 2.81 -7.92 1.31
C PRO A 242 4.03 -8.54 0.60
N GLN A 243 3.83 -9.18 -0.55
CA GLN A 243 4.89 -9.82 -1.35
C GLN A 243 5.95 -8.88 -1.95
N ASP A 244 5.69 -7.57 -1.98
CA ASP A 244 6.59 -6.62 -2.61
C ASP A 244 7.89 -6.40 -1.83
N TYR A 245 8.79 -5.63 -2.45
CA TYR A 245 9.89 -4.97 -1.78
C TYR A 245 9.37 -3.69 -1.11
N HIS A 246 9.41 -3.64 0.23
CA HIS A 246 8.73 -2.60 1.04
C HIS A 246 9.59 -1.37 1.34
N ARG A 247 10.38 -0.92 0.37
CA ARG A 247 11.05 0.38 0.44
C ARG A 247 10.58 1.27 -0.70
N TRP A 248 10.60 2.57 -0.44
CA TRP A 248 10.24 3.56 -1.46
C TRP A 248 11.44 4.42 -1.84
N HIS A 249 11.41 4.87 -3.08
CA HIS A 249 12.50 5.53 -3.77
C HIS A 249 12.02 6.86 -4.35
N ALA A 250 12.97 7.76 -4.58
CA ALA A 250 12.70 9.06 -5.17
C ALA A 250 12.21 8.89 -6.63
N PRO A 251 10.99 9.33 -6.97
CA PRO A 251 10.47 9.24 -8.34
C PRO A 251 11.15 10.23 -9.29
N ILE A 252 11.83 11.26 -8.74
CA ILE A 252 12.53 12.33 -9.46
C ILE A 252 13.80 12.72 -8.71
N SER A 253 14.75 13.35 -9.40
CA SER A 253 15.89 14.02 -8.78
C SER A 253 15.46 15.39 -8.23
N GLY A 254 15.88 15.73 -7.01
CA GLY A 254 15.45 16.97 -6.37
C GLY A 254 16.18 17.29 -5.07
N THR A 255 15.77 18.39 -4.43
CA THR A 255 16.26 18.81 -3.11
C THR A 255 15.10 18.75 -2.11
N VAL A 256 15.32 18.16 -0.94
CA VAL A 256 14.33 18.10 0.14
C VAL A 256 14.07 19.49 0.70
N GLU A 257 12.82 19.95 0.66
CA GLU A 257 12.39 21.24 1.21
C GLU A 257 11.75 21.10 2.59
N SER A 258 11.01 20.02 2.82
CA SER A 258 10.42 19.71 4.11
C SER A 258 10.07 18.22 4.23
N VAL A 259 10.00 17.75 5.48
CA VAL A 259 9.42 16.46 5.85
C VAL A 259 8.48 16.71 7.02
N THR A 260 7.21 16.29 6.88
CA THR A 260 6.17 16.50 7.89
C THR A 260 5.50 15.18 8.21
N ASP A 261 5.63 14.72 9.45
CA ASP A 261 4.91 13.56 9.95
C ASP A 261 3.51 13.96 10.43
N ILE A 262 2.50 13.24 9.95
CA ILE A 262 1.11 13.47 10.27
C ILE A 262 0.59 12.25 11.04
N PRO A 263 0.16 12.41 12.29
CA PRO A 263 -0.44 11.33 13.05
C PRO A 263 -1.79 10.95 12.44
N GLY A 264 -2.20 9.69 12.62
CA GLY A 264 -3.46 9.19 12.11
C GLY A 264 -3.73 7.77 12.56
N THR A 265 -4.75 7.18 11.95
CA THR A 265 -5.18 5.80 12.15
C THR A 265 -4.36 4.84 11.27
N TYR A 266 -4.68 3.54 11.33
CA TYR A 266 -4.05 2.48 10.55
C TYR A 266 -5.13 1.67 9.82
N TYR A 267 -5.94 2.32 9.00
CA TYR A 267 -6.89 1.64 8.12
C TYR A 267 -6.14 0.90 7.02
N THR A 268 -6.76 -0.12 6.42
CA THR A 268 -6.17 -0.85 5.29
C THR A 268 -6.15 0.02 4.03
N VAL A 269 -5.12 -0.16 3.20
CA VAL A 269 -4.98 0.49 1.88
C VAL A 269 -5.33 -0.46 0.74
N ASN A 270 -6.02 -1.56 1.01
CA ASN A 270 -6.53 -2.42 -0.05
C ASN A 270 -7.57 -1.64 -0.89
N PRO A 271 -7.58 -1.83 -2.22
CA PRO A 271 -8.55 -1.19 -3.11
C PRO A 271 -9.98 -1.27 -2.60
N GLN A 272 -10.42 -2.38 -2.00
CA GLN A 272 -11.77 -2.49 -1.43
C GLN A 272 -12.10 -1.34 -0.46
N ALA A 273 -11.18 -0.93 0.41
CA ALA A 273 -11.41 0.17 1.34
C ALA A 273 -11.23 1.55 0.70
N ILE A 274 -10.42 1.66 -0.36
CA ILE A 274 -10.18 2.93 -1.06
C ILE A 274 -11.35 3.28 -1.99
N THR A 275 -11.90 2.27 -2.66
CA THR A 275 -12.94 2.40 -3.69
C THR A 275 -14.35 2.25 -3.14
N GLU A 276 -14.51 1.93 -1.85
CA GLU A 276 -15.83 1.92 -1.21
C GLU A 276 -16.36 3.35 -1.06
N PRO A 277 -17.56 3.66 -1.59
CA PRO A 277 -18.19 4.94 -1.33
C PRO A 277 -18.62 5.07 0.13
N GLY A 278 -18.22 6.15 0.79
CA GLY A 278 -18.61 6.38 2.17
C GLY A 278 -17.88 7.57 2.81
N SER A 279 -18.04 7.73 4.12
CA SER A 279 -17.41 8.74 4.98
C SER A 279 -15.89 8.58 5.23
N LEU A 280 -15.29 7.44 4.94
CA LEU A 280 -13.93 7.07 5.32
C LEU A 280 -12.94 7.32 4.18
N ASP A 281 -12.06 8.30 4.35
CA ASP A 281 -10.93 8.52 3.45
C ASP A 281 -9.64 7.93 4.04
N VAL A 282 -9.26 6.73 3.60
CA VAL A 282 -8.12 6.00 4.17
C VAL A 282 -6.80 6.77 4.08
N PHE A 283 -6.58 7.56 3.03
CA PHE A 283 -5.31 8.26 2.82
C PHE A 283 -5.14 9.47 3.73
N CYS A 284 -6.20 10.26 3.97
CA CYS A 284 -6.14 11.43 4.85
C CYS A 284 -6.27 11.05 6.33
N GLU A 285 -6.94 9.94 6.65
CA GLU A 285 -7.10 9.49 8.04
C GLU A 285 -5.90 8.70 8.55
N ASN A 286 -5.17 8.01 7.68
CA ASN A 286 -4.03 7.21 8.11
C ASN A 286 -2.82 8.05 8.51
N LYS A 287 -2.01 7.50 9.43
CA LYS A 287 -0.68 8.01 9.71
C LYS A 287 0.15 8.03 8.43
N ARG A 288 0.86 9.13 8.19
CA ARG A 288 1.68 9.32 7.00
C ARG A 288 2.81 10.32 7.22
N SER A 289 3.81 10.28 6.34
CA SER A 289 4.89 11.25 6.28
C SER A 289 4.91 11.89 4.89
N VAL A 290 5.00 13.22 4.86
CA VAL A 290 4.98 14.03 3.63
C VAL A 290 6.36 14.63 3.42
N MET A 291 7.06 14.20 2.37
CA MET A 291 8.30 14.80 1.91
C MET A 291 8.02 15.71 0.71
N MET A 292 8.42 16.97 0.81
CA MET A 292 8.39 17.93 -0.29
C MET A 292 9.76 17.99 -0.96
N LEU A 293 9.80 17.76 -2.27
CA LEU A 293 11.00 17.90 -3.09
C LEU A 293 10.86 19.09 -4.03
N LYS A 294 11.88 19.95 -4.07
CA LYS A 294 12.12 20.85 -5.21
C LYS A 294 12.78 20.07 -6.31
N ARG A 295 12.06 19.82 -7.40
CA ARG A 295 12.57 19.04 -8.52
C ARG A 295 13.74 19.75 -9.22
N THR A 296 14.82 19.02 -9.50
CA THR A 296 16.02 19.58 -10.15
C THR A 296 15.72 20.13 -11.54
N ALA A 297 14.98 19.37 -12.36
CA ALA A 297 14.75 19.70 -13.77
C ALA A 297 13.88 20.94 -14.01
N THR A 298 12.93 21.24 -13.09
CA THR A 298 11.94 22.31 -13.31
C THR A 298 11.87 23.33 -12.18
N GLY A 299 12.49 23.05 -11.04
CA GLY A 299 12.34 23.84 -9.81
C GLY A 299 10.95 23.78 -9.18
N ARG A 300 10.01 22.99 -9.74
CA ARG A 300 8.65 22.85 -9.23
C ARG A 300 8.59 21.85 -8.07
N PRO A 301 7.66 22.04 -7.11
CA PRO A 301 7.52 21.12 -5.99
C PRO A 301 6.93 19.78 -6.45
N VAL A 302 7.33 18.70 -5.79
CA VAL A 302 6.75 17.36 -5.89
C VAL A 302 6.55 16.86 -4.48
N ALA A 303 5.34 16.41 -4.15
CA ALA A 303 5.07 15.81 -2.84
C ALA A 303 5.17 14.29 -2.94
N ILE A 304 5.88 13.68 -2.00
CA ILE A 304 5.95 12.22 -1.80
C ILE A 304 5.33 11.94 -0.44
N VAL A 305 4.23 11.20 -0.41
CA VAL A 305 3.47 10.89 0.80
C VAL A 305 3.57 9.39 1.07
N ALA A 306 4.35 9.03 2.07
CA ALA A 306 4.42 7.66 2.59
C ALA A 306 3.27 7.45 3.57
N VAL A 307 2.31 6.59 3.23
CA VAL A 307 1.11 6.31 4.03
C VAL A 307 1.26 4.92 4.66
N GLY A 308 1.23 4.87 6.00
CA GLY A 308 1.15 3.61 6.73
C GLY A 308 -0.28 3.08 6.73
N ALA A 309 -0.46 1.77 6.75
CA ALA A 309 -1.76 1.13 6.85
C ALA A 309 -1.82 0.17 8.04
N MET A 310 -2.93 -0.55 8.16
CA MET A 310 -3.11 -1.61 9.16
C MET A 310 -1.89 -2.54 9.21
N LEU A 311 -1.44 -2.84 10.42
CA LEU A 311 -0.25 -3.63 10.75
C LEU A 311 1.09 -2.92 10.50
N VAL A 312 1.17 -1.85 9.69
CA VAL A 312 2.41 -1.07 9.50
C VAL A 312 2.64 -0.09 10.65
N GLY A 313 3.48 -0.50 11.59
CA GLY A 313 3.85 0.34 12.72
C GLY A 313 4.85 1.45 12.38
N SER A 314 5.62 1.34 11.29
CA SER A 314 6.79 2.19 11.07
C SER A 314 7.00 2.63 9.61
N ILE A 315 7.11 3.94 9.44
CA ILE A 315 7.62 4.63 8.25
C ILE A 315 9.00 5.17 8.65
N LYS A 316 10.09 4.62 8.11
CA LYS A 316 11.44 5.07 8.47
C LYS A 316 12.19 5.53 7.22
N TYR A 317 12.69 6.76 7.24
CA TYR A 317 13.62 7.21 6.22
C TYR A 317 14.97 6.51 6.38
N VAL A 318 15.67 6.33 5.26
CA VAL A 318 17.10 6.00 5.29
C VAL A 318 17.83 7.16 5.98
N SER A 319 18.93 6.88 6.67
CA SER A 319 19.62 7.91 7.45
C SER A 319 19.94 9.15 6.61
N GLU A 320 19.63 10.32 7.14
CA GLU A 320 19.96 11.65 6.62
C GLU A 320 19.24 12.12 5.36
N VAL A 321 18.53 11.25 4.62
CA VAL A 321 17.80 11.66 3.40
C VAL A 321 16.58 12.54 3.67
N ASP A 322 16.08 12.55 4.89
CA ASP A 322 14.95 13.38 5.34
C ASP A 322 15.36 14.80 5.78
N ARG A 323 16.66 15.11 5.81
CA ARG A 323 17.14 16.45 6.17
C ARG A 323 16.87 17.47 5.06
N VAL A 324 16.32 18.62 5.45
CA VAL A 324 16.12 19.76 4.54
C VAL A 324 17.45 20.19 3.90
N GLY A 325 17.41 20.43 2.60
CA GLY A 325 18.58 20.76 1.78
C GLY A 325 19.32 19.55 1.20
N THR A 326 18.97 18.33 1.61
CA THR A 326 19.55 17.10 1.04
C THR A 326 19.15 16.94 -0.42
N LYS A 327 20.13 16.67 -1.28
CA LYS A 327 19.90 16.32 -2.68
C LYS A 327 19.66 14.82 -2.81
N VAL A 328 18.60 14.45 -3.49
CA VAL A 328 18.26 13.06 -3.80
C VAL A 328 18.27 12.84 -5.31
N ARG A 329 18.76 11.68 -5.75
CA ARG A 329 18.73 11.26 -7.16
C ARG A 329 17.48 10.43 -7.45
N ARG A 330 16.91 10.53 -8.65
CA ARG A 330 15.84 9.63 -9.11
C ARG A 330 16.30 8.18 -8.95
N GLY A 331 15.45 7.36 -8.33
CA GLY A 331 15.76 5.97 -7.99
C GLY A 331 16.51 5.76 -6.68
N GLN A 332 16.89 6.81 -5.94
CA GLN A 332 17.49 6.67 -4.61
C GLN A 332 16.47 6.17 -3.59
N CYS A 333 16.84 5.18 -2.78
CA CYS A 333 16.02 4.73 -1.65
C CYS A 333 15.84 5.88 -0.65
N LEU A 334 14.59 6.22 -0.36
CA LEU A 334 14.22 7.26 0.59
C LEU A 334 13.88 6.68 1.96
N GLY A 335 13.24 5.52 2.00
CA GLY A 335 12.86 4.89 3.27
C GLY A 335 12.23 3.52 3.11
N ALA A 336 11.87 2.91 4.24
CA ALA A 336 11.30 1.57 4.34
C ALA A 336 10.02 1.56 5.19
N PHE A 337 9.07 0.75 4.76
CA PHE A 337 7.95 0.32 5.57
C PHE A 337 8.30 -1.01 6.24
N TYR A 338 7.89 -1.15 7.49
CA TYR A 338 7.96 -2.41 8.23
C TYR A 338 6.62 -3.13 8.14
N TYR A 339 6.56 -4.40 8.56
CA TYR A 339 5.47 -5.32 8.20
C TYR A 339 4.07 -4.71 8.21
N GLY A 340 3.29 -4.94 7.13
CA GLY A 340 1.88 -4.55 6.97
C GLY A 340 1.60 -3.95 5.58
N GLY A 341 0.41 -3.36 5.39
CA GLY A 341 0.07 -2.65 4.15
C GLY A 341 0.65 -1.24 4.06
N SER A 342 1.16 -0.82 2.90
CA SER A 342 1.69 0.54 2.73
C SER A 342 1.39 1.11 1.35
N THR A 343 1.37 2.44 1.27
CA THR A 343 1.15 3.15 0.01
C THR A 343 2.08 4.36 -0.08
N VAL A 344 2.60 4.62 -1.27
CA VAL A 344 3.31 5.86 -1.59
C VAL A 344 2.51 6.64 -2.60
N ILE A 345 2.14 7.87 -2.26
CA ILE A 345 1.44 8.78 -3.18
C ILE A 345 2.44 9.83 -3.66
N VAL A 346 2.49 10.08 -4.97
CA VAL A 346 3.29 11.15 -5.56
C VAL A 346 2.36 12.17 -6.22
N LEU A 347 2.50 13.44 -5.84
CA LEU A 347 1.74 14.55 -6.42
C LEU A 347 2.65 15.44 -7.26
N TYR A 348 2.17 15.78 -8.44
CA TYR A 348 2.80 16.73 -9.36
C TYR A 348 1.89 17.94 -9.58
N PRO A 349 2.41 19.16 -9.69
CA PRO A 349 1.61 20.34 -10.02
C PRO A 349 0.91 20.21 -11.38
N PRO A 350 -0.18 20.96 -11.61
CA PRO A 350 -0.94 20.92 -12.86
C PRO A 350 -0.08 21.10 -14.10
N GLY A 351 -0.27 20.21 -15.08
CA GLY A 351 0.41 20.27 -16.38
C GLY A 351 1.91 20.01 -16.35
N GLN A 352 2.49 19.66 -15.19
CA GLN A 352 3.94 19.40 -15.09
C GLN A 352 4.34 18.05 -15.68
N VAL A 353 3.54 17.00 -15.46
CA VAL A 353 3.86 15.65 -15.89
C VAL A 353 2.74 15.12 -16.78
N VAL A 354 3.13 14.58 -17.94
CA VAL A 354 2.28 13.75 -18.77
C VAL A 354 2.55 12.31 -18.36
N LEU A 355 1.59 11.69 -17.69
CA LEU A 355 1.66 10.29 -17.30
C LEU A 355 1.57 9.38 -18.53
N ASP A 356 2.24 8.24 -18.50
CA ASP A 356 2.19 7.30 -19.62
C ASP A 356 0.75 6.79 -19.83
N GLU A 357 0.33 6.74 -21.11
CA GLU A 357 -1.07 6.49 -21.49
C GLU A 357 -1.59 5.14 -21.03
N ASP A 358 -0.74 4.12 -20.98
CA ASP A 358 -1.11 2.79 -20.54
C ASP A 358 -1.47 2.76 -19.05
N LEU A 359 -0.71 3.46 -18.21
CA LEU A 359 -1.01 3.59 -16.77
C LEU A 359 -2.32 4.33 -16.54
N VAL A 360 -2.58 5.40 -17.29
CA VAL A 360 -3.82 6.17 -17.21
C VAL A 360 -5.00 5.30 -17.62
N ARG A 361 -4.93 4.66 -18.79
CA ARG A 361 -5.98 3.77 -19.30
C ARG A 361 -6.30 2.64 -18.32
N ASN A 362 -5.27 1.97 -17.79
CA ASN A 362 -5.45 0.90 -16.81
C ASN A 362 -6.17 1.42 -15.54
N SER A 363 -5.84 2.62 -15.09
CA SER A 363 -6.41 3.20 -13.88
C SER A 363 -7.84 3.72 -14.05
N THR A 364 -8.23 4.15 -15.25
CA THR A 364 -9.53 4.81 -15.51
C THR A 364 -10.53 3.89 -16.21
N GLU A 365 -10.13 3.28 -17.32
CA GLU A 365 -10.99 2.46 -18.18
C GLU A 365 -11.09 1.04 -17.64
N GLU A 366 -9.93 0.42 -17.34
CA GLU A 366 -9.87 -0.94 -16.78
C GLU A 366 -10.13 -0.97 -15.27
N LYS A 367 -10.02 0.19 -14.60
CA LYS A 367 -10.12 0.34 -13.14
C LYS A 367 -9.27 -0.68 -12.39
N CYS A 368 -8.04 -0.86 -12.86
CA CYS A 368 -7.16 -1.93 -12.47
C CYS A 368 -5.79 -1.36 -12.12
N GLU A 369 -5.19 -1.86 -11.05
CA GLU A 369 -3.82 -1.50 -10.71
C GLU A 369 -2.84 -2.13 -11.69
N THR A 370 -1.72 -1.45 -11.93
CA THR A 370 -0.65 -1.93 -12.78
C THR A 370 0.55 -2.37 -11.94
N VAL A 371 1.06 -3.57 -12.14
CA VAL A 371 2.29 -4.05 -11.50
C VAL A 371 3.47 -3.25 -12.04
N MET A 372 4.18 -2.60 -11.14
CA MET A 372 5.28 -1.69 -11.41
C MET A 372 6.47 -2.03 -10.52
N LYS A 373 7.68 -1.75 -11.00
CA LYS A 373 8.91 -1.84 -10.21
C LYS A 373 9.55 -0.46 -10.05
N VAL A 374 10.33 -0.28 -8.98
CA VAL A 374 11.16 0.91 -8.78
C VAL A 374 11.95 1.21 -10.07
N GLY A 375 11.99 2.49 -10.46
CA GLY A 375 12.77 2.96 -11.60
C GLY A 375 12.05 2.92 -12.94
N TRP A 376 11.01 2.09 -13.10
CA TRP A 376 10.18 2.09 -14.31
C TRP A 376 9.53 3.45 -14.50
N ARG A 377 9.49 3.93 -15.75
CA ARG A 377 8.94 5.24 -16.10
C ARG A 377 7.45 5.32 -15.71
N THR A 378 6.99 6.44 -15.16
CA THR A 378 5.56 6.69 -14.90
C THR A 378 4.99 7.80 -15.78
N GLY A 379 5.87 8.61 -16.36
CA GLY A 379 5.53 9.74 -17.19
C GLY A 379 6.76 10.56 -17.50
N ILE A 380 6.54 11.69 -18.16
CA ILE A 380 7.58 12.63 -18.52
C ILE A 380 7.09 14.07 -18.31
N THR A 381 8.02 14.94 -17.94
CA THR A 381 7.73 16.37 -17.78
C THR A 381 7.44 16.98 -19.14
N LYS A 382 6.43 17.84 -19.19
CA LYS A 382 6.19 18.66 -20.37
C LYS A 382 7.27 19.75 -20.42
N ALA A 383 8.11 19.72 -21.46
CA ALA A 383 9.15 20.71 -21.69
C ALA A 383 8.58 22.12 -21.91
#